data_AF-A0A9C8I613-F1
#
_entry.id   AF-A0A9C8I613-F1
#
_cell.length_a   1.000
_cell.length_b   1.000
_cell.length_c   1.000
_cell.angle_alpha   90.00
_cell.angle_beta   90.00
_cell.angle_gamma   90.00
#
_symmetry.space_group_name_H-M   'P 1'
#
loop_
_entity.id
_entity.type
_entity.pdbx_description
1 polymer ?
#
loop_
_entity_poly.entity_id
_entity_poly.type
_entity_poly.pdbx_seq_one_letter_code
_entity_poly.pdbx_strand_id
1 'polypeptide(L)' 'LALVAAFMGVERTLMAYEFAVKEKYRFYSFGDAMLMV' A
#
# COMPACT_ATOMS: atom_id res chain seq x y z
N LEU A 1 4.13 -1.78 -6.81
CA LEU A 1 3.05 -2.67 -6.37
C LEU A 1 3.49 -4.13 -6.33
N ALA A 2 3.97 -4.71 -7.46
CA ALA A 2 4.36 -6.13 -7.51
C ALA A 2 5.42 -6.54 -6.46
N LEU A 3 6.44 -5.72 -6.22
CA LEU A 3 7.45 -5.98 -5.20
C LEU A 3 6.85 -6.00 -3.79
N VAL A 4 6.04 -5.01 -3.44
CA VAL A 4 5.34 -4.94 -2.13
C VAL A 4 4.43 -6.17 -1.97
N ALA A 5 3.69 -6.53 -3.03
CA ALA A 5 2.85 -7.73 -3.05
C ALA A 5 3.62 -9.04 -2.91
N ALA A 6 4.87 -9.11 -3.35
CA ALA A 6 5.73 -10.27 -3.09
C ALA A 6 6.12 -10.38 -1.61
N PHE A 7 6.22 -9.28 -0.86
CA PHE A 7 6.56 -9.27 0.57
C PHE A 7 5.37 -9.52 1.50
N MET A 8 4.21 -8.92 1.22
CA MET A 8 3.04 -9.00 2.12
C MET A 8 1.87 -9.83 1.56
N GLY A 9 1.99 -10.36 0.34
CA GLY A 9 0.92 -11.04 -0.38
C GLY A 9 0.05 -10.10 -1.21
N VAL A 10 -0.49 -10.61 -2.32
CA VAL A 10 -1.29 -9.82 -3.28
C VAL A 10 -2.58 -9.30 -2.65
N GLU A 11 -3.38 -10.19 -2.05
CA GLU A 11 -4.67 -9.83 -1.44
C GLU A 11 -4.50 -8.78 -0.34
N ARG A 12 -3.50 -8.97 0.53
CA ARG A 12 -3.22 -8.05 1.63
C ARG A 12 -2.74 -6.68 1.13
N THR A 13 -1.96 -6.66 0.05
CA THR A 13 -1.53 -5.40 -0.60
C THR A 13 -2.73 -4.65 -1.16
N LEU A 14 -3.64 -5.35 -1.84
CA LEU A 14 -4.82 -4.72 -2.43
C LEU A 14 -5.75 -4.14 -1.35
N MET A 15 -6.04 -4.90 -0.30
CA MET A 15 -6.84 -4.41 0.83
C MET A 15 -6.20 -3.19 1.51
N ALA A 16 -4.88 -3.20 1.71
CA ALA A 16 -4.16 -2.06 2.29
C ALA A 16 -4.23 -0.81 1.39
N TYR A 17 -4.13 -0.99 0.07
CA TYR A 17 -4.27 0.11 -0.89
C TYR A 17 -5.70 0.65 -0.93
N GLU A 18 -6.72 -0.20 -0.92
CA GLU A 18 -8.12 0.23 -0.85
C GLU A 18 -8.40 1.07 0.40
N PHE A 19 -7.90 0.63 1.55
CA PHE A 19 -7.96 1.38 2.79
C PHE A 19 -7.26 2.75 2.65
N ALA A 20 -6.04 2.77 2.13
CA ALA A 20 -5.27 4.01 1.96
C ALA A 20 -5.97 5.00 0.99
N VAL A 21 -6.62 4.51 -0.08
CA VAL A 21 -7.42 5.35 -0.98
C VAL A 21 -8.64 5.92 -0.26
N LYS A 22 -9.37 5.10 0.51
CA LYS A 22 -10.54 5.53 1.27
C LYS A 22 -10.19 6.63 2.28
N GLU A 23 -9.06 6.48 2.96
CA GLU A 23 -8.53 7.45 3.92
C GLU A 23 -7.74 8.59 3.27
N LYS A 24 -7.71 8.67 1.93
CA LYS A 24 -7.08 9.74 1.14
C LYS A 24 -5.57 9.93 1.41
N TYR A 25 -4.85 8.84 1.61
CA TYR A 25 -3.39 8.86 1.66
C TYR A 25 -2.83 9.37 0.33
N ARG A 26 -1.72 10.10 0.41
CA ARG A 26 -1.00 10.59 -0.76
C ARG A 26 -0.10 9.48 -1.27
N PHE A 27 -0.16 9.21 -2.57
CA PHE A 27 0.69 8.22 -3.23
C PHE A 27 1.84 8.91 -4.00
N TYR A 28 2.69 8.10 -4.63
CA TYR A 28 3.86 8.53 -5.41
C TYR A 28 5.00 9.13 -4.57
N SER A 29 5.99 9.71 -5.23
CA SER A 29 7.31 10.05 -4.71
C SER A 29 7.33 10.97 -3.49
N PHE A 30 6.29 11.81 -3.31
CA PHE A 30 6.16 12.74 -2.17
C PHE A 30 4.92 12.43 -1.32
N GLY A 31 4.42 11.20 -1.44
CA GLY A 31 3.28 10.70 -0.71
C GLY A 31 3.63 10.23 0.70
N ASP A 32 2.66 9.56 1.30
CA ASP A 32 2.79 8.92 2.60
C ASP A 32 3.45 7.54 2.44
N ALA A 33 3.96 6.99 3.55
CA ALA A 33 4.72 5.75 3.55
C ALA A 33 3.96 4.61 4.25
N MET A 34 4.27 3.37 3.86
CA MET A 34 3.78 2.16 4.50
C MET A 34 4.96 1.41 5.13
N LEU A 35 4.85 1.08 6.41
CA LEU A 35 5.80 0.23 7.13
C LEU A 35 5.22 -1.19 7.25
N MET A 36 6.02 -2.20 6.89
CA MET A 36 5.69 -3.63 7.05
C MET A 36 6.62 -4.23 8.11
N VAL A 37 6.05 -4.95 9.08
CA VAL A 37 6.76 -5.61 10.20
C VAL A 37 6.39 -7.09 10.30
#